data_AF-A0A7W7DGL3-F1
#
_entry.id   AF-A0A7W7DGL3-F1
#
_cell.length_a   1.000
_cell.length_b   1.000
_cell.length_c   1.000
_cell.angle_alpha   90.00
_cell.angle_beta   90.00
_cell.angle_gamma   90.00
#
_symmetry.space_group_name_H-M   'P 1'
#
loop_
_entity.id
_entity.type
_entity.pdbx_description
1 polymer ?
#
loop_
_entity_poly.entity_id
_entity_poly.type
_entity_poly.pdbx_seq_one_letter_code
_entity_poly.pdbx_strand_id
1 'polypeptide(L)'
;MDNFSPHKHAKVRARAAGNDVELVFLPTYGSWLNWIEAEFAALRYFARNGTDHRSHDEQNAAIAAYVRWRNARAEPKTTHAPNSPIRSWTDYPAKAV
;
A
#
# COMPACT_ATOMS: atom_id res chain seq x y z
N MET A 1 1.26 4.99 4.69
CA MET A 1 1.00 3.85 5.59
C MET A 1 -0.07 4.26 6.60
N ASP A 2 -0.86 3.33 7.16
CA ASP A 2 -1.75 3.68 8.27
C ASP A 2 -0.94 4.13 9.52
N ASN A 3 -1.62 4.76 10.48
CA ASN A 3 -0.96 5.33 11.66
C ASN A 3 -0.83 4.39 12.86
N PHE A 4 -1.03 3.08 12.66
CA PHE A 4 -1.03 2.06 13.71
C PHE A 4 0.28 2.09 14.51
N SER A 5 0.18 1.89 15.84
CA SER A 5 1.30 2.11 16.76
C SER A 5 2.58 1.30 16.44
N PRO A 6 2.52 0.05 15.93
CA PRO A 6 3.73 -0.68 15.53
C PRO A 6 4.49 -0.02 14.37
N HIS A 7 3.81 0.68 13.46
CA HIS A 7 4.48 1.39 12.36
C HIS A 7 5.32 2.58 12.84
N LYS A 8 5.03 3.08 14.05
CA LYS A 8 5.76 4.19 14.69
C LYS A 8 6.84 3.70 15.65
N HIS A 9 6.97 2.39 15.84
CA HIS A 9 7.94 1.82 16.77
C HIS A 9 9.38 2.23 16.41
N ALA A 10 10.21 2.50 17.41
CA ALA A 10 11.57 3.02 17.23
C ALA A 10 12.42 2.19 16.25
N LYS A 11 12.33 0.86 16.34
CA LYS A 11 13.02 -0.06 15.41
C LYS A 11 12.59 0.12 13.94
N VAL A 12 11.30 0.38 13.69
CA VAL A 12 10.78 0.60 12.34
C VAL A 12 11.29 1.92 11.79
N ARG A 13 11.24 2.99 12.60
CA ARG A 13 11.75 4.32 12.22
C ARG A 13 13.26 4.31 11.96
N ALA A 14 14.03 3.66 12.82
CA ALA A 14 15.48 3.52 12.65
C ALA A 14 15.83 2.77 11.37
N ARG A 15 15.08 1.70 11.06
CA ARG A 15 15.27 0.96 9.81
C ARG A 15 14.89 1.79 8.58
N ALA A 16 13.80 2.54 8.63
CA ALA A 16 13.40 3.40 7.52
C ALA A 16 14.47 4.48 7.24
N ALA A 17 14.96 5.16 8.27
CA ALA A 17 16.04 6.14 8.15
C ALA A 17 17.34 5.52 7.59
N GLY A 18 17.71 4.32 8.05
CA GLY A 18 18.88 3.61 7.54
C GLY A 18 18.76 3.11 6.10
N ASN A 19 17.58 3.19 5.48
CA ASN A 19 17.33 2.80 4.08
C ASN A 19 16.87 3.98 3.21
N ASP A 20 17.04 5.22 3.67
CA ASP A 20 16.59 6.43 2.96
C ASP A 20 15.07 6.41 2.64
N VAL A 21 14.28 5.92 3.59
CA VAL A 21 12.81 5.83 3.48
C VAL A 21 12.15 6.80 4.44
N GLU A 22 11.36 7.72 3.90
CA GLU A 22 10.46 8.58 4.69
C GLU A 22 9.12 7.87 4.95
N LEU A 23 8.70 7.84 6.22
CA LEU A 23 7.40 7.26 6.61
C LEU A 23 6.31 8.33 6.63
N VAL A 24 5.39 8.26 5.67
CA VAL A 24 4.21 9.13 5.61
C VAL A 24 2.98 8.38 6.15
N PHE A 25 2.38 8.92 7.21
CA PHE A 25 1.22 8.34 7.88
C PHE A 25 -0.09 8.98 7.43
N LEU A 26 -1.08 8.14 7.15
CA LEU A 26 -2.44 8.57 6.85
C LEU A 26 -3.21 8.95 8.13
N PRO A 27 -4.23 9.82 8.03
CA PRO A 27 -5.07 10.16 9.18
C PRO A 27 -5.81 8.94 9.72
N THR A 28 -6.22 9.01 11.00
CA THR A 28 -7.03 7.98 11.63
C THR A 28 -8.32 7.75 10.83
N TYR A 29 -8.70 6.48 10.65
CA TYR A 29 -9.83 6.05 9.81
C TYR A 29 -9.71 6.41 8.31
N GLY A 30 -8.50 6.70 7.82
CA GLY A 30 -8.21 7.00 6.41
C GLY A 30 -7.76 5.80 5.58
N SER A 31 -8.26 4.58 5.83
CA SER A 31 -7.79 3.37 5.11
C SER A 31 -7.99 3.46 3.60
N TRP A 32 -9.06 4.14 3.14
CA TRP A 32 -9.34 4.37 1.72
C TRP A 32 -8.27 5.20 0.99
N LEU A 33 -7.45 5.97 1.72
CA LEU A 33 -6.28 6.67 1.17
C LEU A 33 -5.07 5.74 1.02
N ASN A 34 -5.07 4.59 1.67
CA ASN A 34 -3.99 3.62 1.60
C ASN A 34 -4.16 2.76 0.34
N TRP A 35 -3.40 3.06 -0.70
CA TRP A 35 -3.57 2.41 -2.01
C TRP A 35 -3.43 0.87 -1.93
N ILE A 36 -2.60 0.31 -1.03
CA ILE A 36 -2.49 -1.15 -0.87
C ILE A 36 -3.84 -1.83 -0.53
N GLU A 37 -4.77 -1.13 0.12
CA GLU A 37 -6.09 -1.69 0.49
C GLU A 37 -6.92 -2.08 -0.73
N ALA A 38 -6.81 -1.32 -1.83
CA ALA A 38 -7.50 -1.65 -3.08
C ALA A 38 -6.98 -2.96 -3.69
N GLU A 39 -5.70 -3.25 -3.54
CA GLU A 39 -5.08 -4.48 -4.05
C GLU A 39 -5.53 -5.71 -3.24
N PHE A 40 -5.78 -5.55 -1.93
CA PHE A 40 -6.28 -6.64 -1.08
C PHE A 40 -7.70 -7.10 -1.42
N ALA A 41 -8.54 -6.23 -1.97
CA ALA A 41 -9.89 -6.59 -2.39
C ALA A 41 -9.87 -7.71 -3.44
N ALA A 42 -9.03 -7.56 -4.47
CA ALA A 42 -8.89 -8.55 -5.53
C ALA A 42 -8.21 -9.84 -5.02
N LEU A 43 -7.13 -9.71 -4.23
CA LEU A 43 -6.46 -10.87 -3.61
C LEU A 43 -7.42 -11.72 -2.80
N ARG A 44 -8.27 -11.09 -1.97
CA ARG A 44 -9.24 -11.79 -1.15
C ARG A 44 -10.21 -12.59 -2.01
N TYR A 45 -10.68 -12.03 -3.12
CA TYR A 45 -11.60 -12.71 -4.02
C TYR A 45 -10.97 -13.95 -4.67
N PHE A 46 -9.73 -13.85 -5.17
CA PHE A 46 -9.12 -14.90 -5.99
C PHE A 46 -8.33 -15.95 -5.21
N ALA A 47 -7.79 -15.62 -4.04
CA ALA A 47 -6.88 -16.50 -3.31
C ALA A 47 -7.40 -16.92 -1.93
N ARG A 48 -8.49 -16.32 -1.43
CA ARG A 48 -8.93 -16.51 -0.04
C ARG A 48 -10.41 -16.85 0.13
N ASN A 49 -11.31 -16.21 -0.62
CA ASN A 49 -12.74 -16.43 -0.48
C ASN A 49 -13.14 -17.72 -1.19
N GLY A 50 -14.02 -18.51 -0.56
CA GLY A 50 -14.58 -19.72 -1.16
C GLY A 50 -13.60 -20.89 -1.32
N THR A 51 -12.41 -20.80 -0.72
CA THR A 51 -11.37 -21.83 -0.76
C THR A 51 -11.24 -22.52 0.60
N ASP A 52 -11.15 -23.84 0.61
CA ASP A 52 -10.91 -24.67 1.81
C ASP A 52 -9.45 -25.15 1.85
N HIS A 53 -8.53 -24.23 2.14
CA HIS A 53 -7.11 -24.54 2.27
C HIS A 53 -6.89 -25.38 3.53
N ARG A 54 -6.26 -26.54 3.40
CA ARG A 54 -6.05 -27.49 4.51
C ARG A 54 -4.85 -27.12 5.38
N SER A 55 -4.07 -26.13 4.97
CA SER A 55 -2.90 -25.63 5.70
C SER A 55 -2.60 -24.17 5.39
N HIS A 56 -1.84 -23.52 6.28
CA HIS A 56 -1.31 -22.18 6.03
C HIS A 56 -0.35 -22.14 4.84
N ASP A 57 0.39 -23.22 4.58
CA ASP A 57 1.32 -23.31 3.44
C ASP A 57 0.57 -23.30 2.11
N GLU A 58 -0.54 -24.03 2.03
CA GLU A 58 -1.41 -24.06 0.85
C GLU A 58 -2.03 -22.67 0.59
N GLN A 59 -2.54 -22.01 1.63
CA GLN A 59 -3.05 -20.65 1.52
C GLN A 59 -1.96 -19.66 1.07
N ASN A 60 -0.75 -19.77 1.65
CA ASN A 60 0.37 -18.91 1.28
C ASN A 60 0.80 -19.15 -0.17
N ALA A 61 0.81 -20.41 -0.64
CA ALA A 61 1.10 -20.75 -2.02
C ALA A 61 0.07 -20.16 -3.00
N ALA A 62 -1.22 -20.22 -2.66
CA ALA A 62 -2.30 -19.62 -3.45
C ALA A 62 -2.17 -18.09 -3.54
N ILE A 63 -1.91 -17.42 -2.41
CA ILE A 63 -1.67 -15.97 -2.37
C ILE A 63 -0.45 -15.61 -3.22
N ALA A 64 0.66 -16.33 -3.07
CA ALA A 64 1.88 -16.07 -3.83
C ALA A 64 1.69 -16.31 -5.33
N ALA A 65 0.92 -17.33 -5.73
CA ALA A 65 0.56 -17.57 -7.12
C ALA A 65 -0.26 -16.42 -7.71
N TYR A 66 -1.26 -15.93 -6.98
CA TYR A 66 -2.05 -14.76 -7.37
C TYR A 66 -1.17 -13.51 -7.56
N VAL A 67 -0.32 -13.19 -6.59
CA VAL A 67 0.56 -12.01 -6.66
C VAL A 67 1.50 -12.09 -7.86
N ARG A 68 2.13 -13.25 -8.10
CA ARG A 68 2.99 -13.46 -9.28
C ARG A 68 2.22 -13.28 -10.58
N TRP A 69 1.04 -13.89 -10.69
CA TRP A 69 0.19 -13.77 -11.88
C TRP A 69 -0.23 -12.32 -12.15
N ARG A 70 -0.61 -11.59 -11.09
CA ARG A 70 -1.06 -10.19 -11.17
C ARG A 70 0.07 -9.26 -11.57
N ASN A 71 1.25 -9.42 -10.96
CA ASN A 71 2.43 -8.59 -11.25
C ASN A 71 2.97 -8.83 -12.65
N ALA A 72 2.95 -10.06 -13.15
CA ALA A 72 3.34 -10.38 -14.53
C ALA A 72 2.43 -9.73 -15.60
N ARG A 73 1.25 -9.25 -15.19
CA ARG A 73 0.25 -8.57 -16.04
C ARG A 73 0.00 -7.13 -15.60
N ALA A 74 0.85 -6.59 -14.72
CA ALA A 74 0.72 -5.22 -14.28
C ALA A 74 1.29 -4.30 -15.36
N GLU A 75 0.48 -3.34 -15.79
CA GLU A 75 0.93 -2.25 -16.65
C GLU A 75 1.29 -1.04 -15.79
N PRO A 76 2.31 -0.24 -16.18
CA PRO A 76 2.64 0.99 -15.47
C PRO A 76 1.43 1.94 -15.44
N LYS A 77 1.09 2.44 -14.25
CA LYS A 77 0.06 3.48 -14.08
C LYS A 77 0.63 4.84 -14.49
N THR A 78 0.68 5.12 -15.79
CA THR A 78 1.36 6.31 -16.35
C THR A 78 0.50 7.58 -16.38
N THR A 79 -0.82 7.46 -16.21
CA THR A 79 -1.78 8.56 -16.42
C THR A 79 -2.76 8.75 -15.26
N HIS A 80 -2.29 8.61 -14.01
CA HIS A 80 -3.12 8.98 -12.87
C HIS A 80 -3.12 10.50 -12.65
N ALA A 81 -4.30 11.12 -12.80
CA ALA A 81 -4.55 12.54 -12.61
C ALA A 81 -3.52 13.44 -13.32
N PRO A 82 -3.38 13.32 -14.66
CA PRO A 82 -2.34 14.03 -15.42
C PRO A 82 -2.48 15.55 -15.33
N ASN A 83 -3.70 16.05 -15.13
CA ASN A 83 -4.01 17.47 -14.98
C ASN A 83 -4.20 17.87 -13.50
N SER A 84 -3.80 17.02 -12.54
CA SER A 84 -3.93 17.36 -11.13
C SER A 84 -3.03 18.55 -10.79
N PRO A 85 -3.57 19.60 -10.15
CA PRO A 85 -2.75 20.70 -9.64
C PRO A 85 -1.61 20.20 -8.74
N ILE A 86 -1.79 19.07 -8.05
CA ILE A 86 -0.76 18.47 -7.16
C ILE A 86 0.55 18.18 -7.92
N ARG A 87 0.49 17.90 -9.22
CA ARG A 87 1.69 17.65 -10.04
C ARG A 87 2.47 18.92 -10.41
N SER A 88 1.85 20.09 -10.33
CA SER A 88 2.48 21.39 -10.60
C SER A 88 2.82 22.17 -9.33
N TRP A 89 2.56 21.60 -8.15
CA TRP A 89 2.94 22.21 -6.87
C TRP A 89 4.45 22.06 -6.67
N THR A 90 5.19 23.14 -6.96
CA THR A 90 6.61 23.26 -6.61
C THR A 90 6.84 23.81 -5.21
N ASP A 91 5.85 24.50 -4.62
CA ASP A 91 5.96 25.09 -3.28
C ASP A 91 4.67 24.94 -2.47
N TYR A 92 4.83 24.63 -1.18
CA TYR A 92 3.77 24.71 -0.18
C TYR A 92 3.65 26.18 0.24
N PRO A 93 2.51 26.88 0.06
CA PRO A 93 2.37 28.21 0.60
C PRO A 93 2.53 28.11 2.13
N ALA A 94 3.51 28.84 2.66
CA ALA A 94 3.63 29.05 4.10
C ALA A 94 2.25 29.51 4.59
N LYS A 95 1.71 28.78 5.57
CA LYS A 95 0.33 28.93 6.04
C LYS A 95 -0.04 30.41 6.19
N ALA A 96 -1.14 30.82 5.58
CA ALA A 96 -1.79 32.08 5.92
C ALA A 96 -2.06 32.06 7.44
N VAL A 97 -1.50 33.07 8.11
CA VAL A 97 -1.62 33.31 9.56
C VAL A 97 -3.06 33.64 9.92
#